data_AF-A0A353ZEP4-F1
#
_entry.id   AF-A0A353ZEP4-F1
#
_cell.length_a   1.000
_cell.length_b   1.000
_cell.length_c   1.000
_cell.angle_alpha   90.00
_cell.angle_beta   90.00
_cell.angle_gamma   90.00
#
_symmetry.space_group_name_H-M   'P 1'
#
loop_
_entity.id
_entity.type
_entity.pdbx_description
1 polymer ?
#
loop_
_entity_poly.entity_id
_entity_poly.type
_entity_poly.pdbx_seq_one_letter_code
_entity_poly.pdbx_strand_id
1 'polypeptide(L)' 'MSVQVGKQAPHFEVQAYDRTKDGTGGQFTTVKLSDLHGKWVCLYFYPLDFT' A
#
# COMPACT_ATOMS: atom_id res chain seq x y z
N MET A 1 18.32 -7.86 6.33
CA MET A 1 17.20 -8.48 7.05
C MET A 1 16.11 -8.78 6.04
N SER A 2 15.64 -10.02 5.96
CA SER A 2 14.57 -10.44 5.04
C SER A 2 13.21 -10.29 5.73
N VAL A 3 12.15 -10.14 4.93
CA VAL A 3 10.76 -10.29 5.40
C VAL A 3 10.59 -11.71 5.97
N GLN A 4 9.90 -11.85 7.11
CA GLN A 4 9.72 -13.13 7.80
C GLN A 4 8.27 -13.31 8.27
N VAL A 5 7.71 -14.50 8.02
CA VAL A 5 6.37 -14.88 8.49
C VAL A 5 6.33 -14.93 10.02
N GLY A 6 5.22 -14.48 10.61
CA GLY A 6 5.02 -14.46 12.07
C GLY A 6 5.78 -13.35 12.81
N LYS A 7 6.52 -12.51 12.08
CA LYS A 7 7.08 -11.25 12.59
C LYS A 7 6.23 -10.07 12.15
N GLN A 8 6.36 -8.95 12.85
CA GLN A 8 5.71 -7.72 12.45
C GLN A 8 6.15 -7.33 11.03
N ALA A 9 5.17 -6.97 10.19
CA ALA A 9 5.43 -6.54 8.83
C ALA A 9 6.30 -5.26 8.84
N PRO A 10 7.26 -5.10 7.90
CA PRO A 10 8.06 -3.90 7.80
C PRO A 10 7.20 -2.65 7.58
N HIS A 11 7.56 -1.55 8.22
CA HIS A 11 6.92 -0.27 7.98
C HIS A 11 7.09 0.16 6.52
N PHE A 12 6.03 0.69 5.93
CA PHE A 12 6.08 1.41 4.66
C PHE A 12 5.19 2.64 4.70
N GLU A 13 5.59 3.62 3.91
CA GLU A 13 4.83 4.82 3.59
C GLU A 13 5.05 5.11 2.10
N VAL A 14 3.97 5.14 1.32
CA VAL A 14 4.05 5.26 -0.15
C VAL A 14 2.98 6.20 -0.66
N GLN A 15 3.26 6.87 -1.78
CA GLN A 15 2.23 7.53 -2.57
C GLN A 15 1.44 6.47 -3.35
N ALA A 16 0.12 6.57 -3.30
CA ALA A 16 -0.80 5.66 -3.95
C ALA A 16 -1.86 6.44 -4.73
N TYR A 17 -2.34 5.80 -5.79
CA TYR A 17 -3.48 6.28 -6.57
C TYR A 17 -4.74 5.51 -6.14
N ASP A 18 -5.77 6.26 -5.73
CA ASP A 18 -7.09 5.72 -5.37
C ASP A 18 -8.04 5.89 -6.56
N ARG A 19 -8.20 4.81 -7.34
CA ARG A 19 -9.09 4.76 -8.51
C ARG A 19 -10.53 5.12 -8.18
N THR A 20 -10.99 4.96 -6.94
CA THR A 20 -12.37 5.32 -6.57
C THR A 20 -12.61 6.82 -6.54
N LYS A 21 -11.53 7.62 -6.54
CA LYS A 21 -11.55 9.09 -6.47
C LYS A 21 -11.04 9.74 -7.75
N ASP A 22 -11.05 9.01 -8.86
CA ASP A 22 -10.50 9.47 -10.13
C ASP A 22 -11.12 10.81 -10.57
N GLY A 23 -10.29 11.70 -11.10
CA GLY A 23 -10.71 13.05 -11.52
C GLY A 23 -11.01 14.04 -10.38
N THR A 24 -10.69 13.70 -9.14
CA THR A 24 -10.85 14.58 -7.97
C THR A 24 -9.51 14.95 -7.35
N GLY A 25 -9.47 16.04 -6.58
CA GLY A 25 -8.27 16.43 -5.82
C GLY A 25 -7.78 15.38 -4.80
N GLY A 26 -8.55 14.33 -4.52
CA GLY A 26 -8.22 13.25 -3.58
C GLY A 26 -7.74 11.95 -4.22
N GLN A 27 -7.50 11.92 -5.54
CA GLN A 27 -7.07 10.72 -6.26
C GLN A 27 -5.65 10.23 -5.92
N PHE A 28 -4.80 11.13 -5.42
CA PHE A 28 -3.47 10.80 -4.91
C PHE A 28 -3.47 10.91 -3.40
N THR A 29 -2.95 9.89 -2.73
CA THR A 29 -2.93 9.84 -1.26
C THR A 29 -1.66 9.17 -0.77
N THR A 30 -1.25 9.52 0.45
CA THR A 30 -0.19 8.82 1.16
C THR A 30 -0.79 7.66 1.95
N VAL A 31 -0.31 6.44 1.73
CA VAL A 31 -0.71 5.24 2.48
C VAL A 31 0.42 4.83 3.40
N LYS A 32 0.12 4.69 4.69
CA LYS A 32 1.03 4.09 5.68
C LYS A 32 0.47 2.75 6.16
N LEU A 33 1.35 1.80 6.44
CA LEU A 33 0.92 0.53 7.02
C LEU A 33 0.17 0.71 8.35
N SER A 34 0.57 1.70 9.15
CA SER A 34 -0.08 2.03 10.43
C SER A 34 -1.55 2.41 10.28
N ASP A 35 -1.91 3.08 9.17
CA ASP A 35 -3.27 3.58 8.94
C ASP A 35 -4.25 2.45 8.62
N LEU A 36 -3.73 1.26 8.30
CA LEU A 36 -4.49 0.06 7.98
C LEU A 36 -4.65 -0.89 9.18
N HIS A 37 -4.16 -0.51 10.37
CA HIS A 37 -4.23 -1.35 11.55
C HIS A 37 -5.68 -1.74 11.90
N GLY A 38 -5.88 -3.00 12.32
CA GLY A 38 -7.21 -3.56 12.59
C GLY A 38 -7.93 -4.13 11.36
N LYS A 39 -7.28 -4.12 10.18
CA LYS A 39 -7.76 -4.78 8.96
C LYS A 39 -6.75 -5.83 8.50
N TRP A 40 -7.24 -6.86 7.81
CA TRP A 40 -6.37 -7.72 7.02
C TRP A 40 -5.90 -6.96 5.78
N VAL A 41 -4.59 -6.96 5.53
CA VAL A 41 -3.96 -6.24 4.41
C VAL A 41 -3.25 -7.25 3.51
N CYS A 42 -3.54 -7.19 2.21
CA CYS A 42 -2.80 -7.94 1.19
C CYS A 42 -1.93 -6.96 0.40
N LEU A 43 -0.61 -7.13 0.49
CA LEU A 43 0.37 -6.39 -0.29
C LEU A 43 0.98 -7.34 -1.33
N TYR A 44 0.90 -6.96 -2.60
CA TYR A 44 1.49 -7.70 -3.71
C TYR A 44 2.34 -6.75 -4.55
N PHE A 45 3.36 -7.32 -5.18
CA PHE A 45 4.24 -6.61 -6.09
C PHE A 45 4.02 -7.19 -7.48
N TYR A 46 4.01 -6.33 -8.50
CA TYR A 46 3.94 -6.73 -9.90
C TYR A 46 5.17 -6.17 -10.65
N PRO A 47 5.57 -6.78 -11.78
CA PRO A 47 6.89 -6.51 -12.37
C PRO A 47 7.02 -5.11 -13.00
N LEU A 48 6.03 -4.69 -13.78
CA LEU A 48 6.04 -3.40 -14.48
C LEU A 48 4.62 -3.01 -14.92
N ASP A 49 4.35 -1.71 -14.99
CA ASP A 49 3.14 -1.17 -15.61
C ASP A 49 3.14 -1.40 -17.12
N PHE A 50 1.97 -1.71 -17.70
CA PHE A 50 1.73 -1.82 -19.15
C PHE A 50 2.65 -2.80 -19.91
N THR A 51 2.97 -3.95 -19.31
CA THR A 51 3.66 -5.09 -19.97
C THR A 51 2.74 -6.23 -20.32
#